data_AF-A0A1W9VGR4-F1
#
_entry.id   AF-A0A1W9VGR4-F1
#
_cell.length_a   1.000
_cell.length_b   1.000
_cell.length_c   1.000
_cell.angle_alpha   90.00
_cell.angle_beta   90.00
_cell.angle_gamma   90.00
#
_symmetry.space_group_name_H-M   'P 1'
#
loop_
_entity.id
_entity.type
_entity.pdbx_description
1 polymer ?
#
loop_
_entity_poly.entity_id
_entity_poly.type
_entity_poly.pdbx_seq_one_letter_code
_entity_poly.pdbx_strand_id
1 'polypeptide(L)' 'MPETERANLCVACRECEEKCPQNILISEWMPRVHAALSE' A
#
# COMPACT_ATOMS: atom_id res chain seq x y z
N MET A 1 -6.76 -2.02 12.27
CA MET A 1 -5.74 -2.79 11.53
C MET A 1 -4.60 -3.12 12.47
N PRO A 2 -4.04 -4.33 12.41
CA PRO A 2 -2.78 -4.68 13.05
C PRO A 2 -1.68 -3.69 12.66
N GLU A 3 -0.75 -3.41 13.58
CA GLU A 3 0.39 -2.53 13.30
C GLU A 3 1.24 -3.07 12.14
N THR A 4 1.32 -4.40 12.01
CA THR A 4 2.05 -5.13 10.97
C THR A 4 1.47 -4.98 9.56
N GLU A 5 0.27 -4.43 9.42
CA GLU A 5 -0.42 -4.27 8.12
C GLU A 5 -0.54 -2.81 7.67
N ARG A 6 0.21 -1.90 8.31
CA ARG A 6 0.16 -0.47 7.96
C ARG A 6 0.91 -0.16 6.67
N ALA A 7 0.46 0.87 5.96
CA ALA A 7 1.02 1.30 4.66
C ALA A 7 2.52 1.66 4.73
N ASN A 8 3.03 2.14 5.87
CA ASN A 8 4.45 2.42 6.07
C ASN A 8 5.34 1.17 6.10
N LEU A 9 4.76 -0.01 6.31
CA LEU A 9 5.45 -1.29 6.29
C LEU A 9 5.39 -1.97 4.91
N CYS A 10 4.86 -1.30 3.88
CA CYS A 10 4.84 -1.85 2.54
C CYS A 10 6.28 -2.12 2.05
N VAL A 11 6.57 -3.37 1.69
CA VAL A 11 7.86 -3.81 1.12
C VAL A 11 7.86 -3.87 -0.41
N ALA A 12 6.84 -3.29 -1.04
CA ALA A 12 6.64 -3.33 -2.50
C ALA A 12 6.65 -4.75 -3.10
N CYS A 13 6.01 -5.73 -2.43
CA CYS A 13 5.90 -7.11 -2.92
C CYS A 13 4.99 -7.27 -4.15
N ARG A 14 4.13 -6.28 -4.42
CA ARG A 14 3.17 -6.22 -5.56
C ARG A 14 2.05 -7.28 -5.58
N GLU A 15 1.93 -8.12 -4.56
CA GLU A 15 0.84 -9.12 -4.47
C GLU A 15 -0.56 -8.49 -4.50
N CYS A 16 -0.70 -7.27 -3.96
CA CYS A 16 -1.96 -6.52 -4.00
C CYS A 16 -2.36 -6.10 -5.42
N GLU A 17 -1.39 -5.91 -6.33
CA GLU A 17 -1.61 -5.46 -7.70
C GLU A 17 -2.21 -6.60 -8.54
N GLU A 18 -1.74 -7.83 -8.37
CA GLU A 18 -2.30 -9.02 -9.03
C GLU A 18 -3.76 -9.27 -8.63
N LYS A 19 -4.14 -8.92 -7.40
CA LYS A 19 -5.50 -9.05 -6.87
C LYS A 19 -6.40 -7.89 -7.26
N CYS A 20 -5.84 -6.80 -7.79
CA CYS A 20 -6.61 -5.59 -8.01
C CYS A 20 -7.39 -5.67 -9.33
N PRO A 21 -8.74 -5.67 -9.31
CA PRO A 21 -9.54 -5.76 -10.54
C PRO A 21 -9.41 -4.52 -11.44
N GLN A 22 -8.87 -3.42 -10.89
CA GLN A 22 -8.68 -2.15 -11.60
C GLN A 22 -7.23 -1.95 -12.09
N ASN A 23 -6.34 -2.92 -11.86
CA ASN A 23 -4.92 -2.86 -12.25
C ASN A 23 -4.19 -1.59 -11.76
N ILE A 24 -4.43 -1.17 -10.53
CA ILE A 24 -3.74 -0.01 -9.94
C ILE A 24 -2.38 -0.41 -9.33
N LEU A 25 -1.40 0.49 -9.42
CA LEU A 25 -0.04 0.31 -8.91
C LEU A 25 0.05 0.58 -7.40
N ILE A 26 -0.68 -0.21 -6.60
CA ILE A 26 -0.86 0.01 -5.16
C ILE A 26 0.48 0.15 -4.43
N SER A 27 1.48 -0.67 -4.77
CA SER A 27 2.78 -0.64 -4.10
C SER A 27 3.47 0.73 -4.21
N GLU A 28 3.26 1.43 -5.33
CA GLU A 28 3.80 2.78 -5.56
C GLU A 28 3.02 3.88 -4.82
N TRP A 29 1.72 3.64 -4.58
CA TRP A 29 0.86 4.58 -3.86
C TRP A 29 1.02 4.48 -2.34
N MET A 30 1.40 3.33 -1.79
CA MET A 30 1.49 3.12 -0.33
C MET A 30 2.31 4.18 0.42
N PRO A 31 3.50 4.62 -0.05
CA PRO A 31 4.24 5.70 0.60
C PRO A 31 3.49 7.04 0.61
N ARG A 32 2.77 7.35 -0.49
CA ARG A 32 1.98 8.58 -0.63
C ARG A 32 0.77 8.58 0.28
N VAL A 33 0.06 7.44 0.34
CA VAL A 33 -1.09 7.24 1.22
C VAL A 33 -0.67 7.32 2.68
N HIS A 34 0.46 6.70 3.05
CA HIS A 34 0.99 6.82 4.40
C HIS A 34 1.29 8.27 4.76
N ALA A 35 1.98 9.01 3.88
CA ALA A 35 2.27 10.42 4.09
C ALA A 35 1.00 11.26 4.25
N ALA A 36 0.01 11.09 3.38
CA ALA A 36 -1.23 11.87 3.39
C ALA A 36 -2.17 11.56 4.58
N LEU A 37 -2.07 10.39 5.19
CA LEU A 37 -2.97 9.95 6.28
C LEU A 37 -2.29 9.92 7.66
N SER A 38 -1.02 10.30 7.74
CA SER A 38 -0.28 10.38 9.02
C SER A 38 -0.09 11.81 9.52
N GLU A 39 -0.77 12.78 8.90
CA GLU A 39 -0.93 14.18 9.33
C GLU A 39 -2.27 14.41 10.03
#